data_AF-W2QSM7-F1
#
_entry.id   AF-W2QSM7-F1
#
_cell.length_a   1.000
_cell.length_b   1.000
_cell.length_c   1.000
_cell.angle_alpha   90.00
_cell.angle_beta   90.00
_cell.angle_gamma   90.00
#
_symmetry.space_group_name_H-M   'P 1'
#
loop_
_entity.id
_entity.type
_entity.pdbx_description
1 polymer ?
#
loop_
_entity_poly.entity_id
_entity_poly.type
_entity_poly.pdbx_seq_one_letter_code
_entity_poly.pdbx_strand_id
1 'polypeptide(L)'
;MCFHVSIPDGAWSRTNVAAFTVEGFETLVTLVIAVTASNLFFTGFWQRVYAAYDDHTLRKAAFMACGIIIPFTVALALAGMVSYLAYPDGDLFFAILIDMGHGWEVLIVIVIAMLASGVSDSIQIGIAAELTTCFPQLSLLHARIIVALLNAPAIVIGYQQYDILNLFLIADLLCTGAVGPMLLGVWKRATRTGALAGSAAGLITIFICGVIAQGKFVGGFNWFILPEGLYSQNSMITFIVTLVIPPVVTVIVSLMTPKRIDETEDSYLLENSPIHSSKD
;
A
#
# COMPACT_ATOMS: atom_id res chain seq x y z
N MET A 1 36.21 -11.90 -2.01
CA MET A 1 36.04 -11.47 -0.61
C MET A 1 34.74 -12.11 -0.17
N CYS A 2 34.83 -13.22 0.58
CA CYS A 2 33.65 -13.98 0.99
C CYS A 2 32.93 -13.24 2.12
N PHE A 3 31.62 -13.11 1.99
CA PHE A 3 30.72 -12.62 3.04
C PHE A 3 30.85 -13.53 4.26
N HIS A 4 31.57 -13.09 5.29
CA HIS A 4 31.59 -13.77 6.57
C HIS A 4 31.11 -12.79 7.62
N VAL A 5 29.84 -12.93 8.00
CA VAL A 5 29.29 -12.28 9.19
C VAL A 5 29.51 -13.24 10.35
N SER A 6 30.18 -12.80 11.41
CA SER A 6 30.39 -13.58 12.62
C SER A 6 29.14 -13.54 13.49
N ILE A 7 28.35 -14.62 13.47
CA ILE A 7 27.17 -14.77 14.32
C ILE A 7 27.63 -15.43 15.64
N PRO A 8 27.25 -14.89 16.82
CA PRO A 8 27.58 -15.52 18.09
C PRO A 8 27.02 -16.95 18.19
N ASP A 9 27.81 -17.89 18.72
CA ASP A 9 27.39 -19.28 18.89
C ASP A 9 26.12 -19.39 19.76
N GLY A 10 25.10 -20.08 19.25
CA GLY A 10 23.81 -20.25 19.93
C GLY A 10 22.89 -19.02 19.90
N ALA A 11 23.19 -17.98 19.11
CA ALA A 11 22.33 -16.80 18.99
C ALA A 11 20.91 -17.16 18.51
N TRP A 12 20.79 -18.01 17.48
CA TRP A 12 19.50 -18.45 16.92
C TRP A 12 18.58 -19.15 17.91
N SER A 13 19.14 -20.04 18.76
CA SER A 13 18.37 -20.78 19.76
C SER A 13 18.03 -19.95 20.99
N ARG A 14 18.82 -18.90 21.28
CA ARG A 14 18.58 -17.98 22.40
C ARG A 14 17.53 -16.92 22.08
N THR A 15 17.56 -16.37 20.87
CA THR A 15 16.67 -15.27 20.48
C THR A 15 15.36 -15.73 19.87
N ASN A 16 15.23 -17.01 19.47
CA ASN A 16 14.03 -17.57 18.85
C ASN A 16 13.50 -16.73 17.67
N VAL A 17 14.38 -16.05 16.93
CA VAL A 17 14.00 -15.09 15.86
C VAL A 17 13.21 -15.75 14.73
N ALA A 18 13.39 -17.05 14.52
CA ALA A 18 12.66 -17.83 13.52
C ALA A 18 11.44 -18.61 14.10
N ALA A 19 11.08 -18.38 15.37
CA ALA A 19 9.96 -19.06 15.99
C ALA A 19 8.62 -18.52 15.49
N PHE A 20 7.64 -19.40 15.30
CA PHE A 20 6.26 -19.00 15.04
C PHE A 20 5.60 -18.52 16.32
N THR A 21 5.47 -17.21 16.48
CA THR A 21 4.75 -16.58 17.58
C THR A 21 3.34 -16.16 17.13
N VAL A 22 2.44 -15.97 18.09
CA VAL A 22 1.09 -15.45 17.82
C VAL A 22 1.19 -14.05 17.21
N GLU A 23 2.03 -13.18 17.78
CA GLU A 23 2.29 -11.82 17.27
C GLU A 23 2.85 -11.83 15.85
N GLY A 24 3.72 -12.80 15.51
CA GLY A 24 4.23 -12.97 14.15
C GLY A 24 3.15 -13.39 13.16
N PHE A 25 2.21 -14.24 13.59
CA PHE A 25 1.05 -14.61 12.76
C PHE A 25 0.09 -13.44 12.56
N GLU A 26 -0.21 -12.67 13.61
CA GLU A 26 -1.05 -11.47 13.53
C GLU A 26 -0.44 -10.42 12.59
N THR A 27 0.88 -10.22 12.70
CA THR A 27 1.66 -9.36 11.81
C THR A 27 1.61 -9.83 10.36
N LEU A 28 1.76 -11.14 10.13
CA LEU A 28 1.69 -11.75 8.79
C LEU A 28 0.33 -11.46 8.14
N VAL A 29 -0.77 -11.73 8.85
CA VAL A 29 -2.13 -11.49 8.33
C VAL A 29 -2.34 -10.01 8.02
N THR A 30 -1.92 -9.14 8.95
CA THR A 30 -2.03 -7.68 8.81
C THR A 30 -1.27 -7.19 7.58
N LEU A 31 0.01 -7.55 7.43
CA LEU A 31 0.84 -7.14 6.30
C LEU A 31 0.35 -7.67 4.96
N VAL A 32 -0.10 -8.93 4.91
CA VAL A 32 -0.66 -9.50 3.67
C VAL A 32 -1.87 -8.70 3.21
N ILE A 33 -2.79 -8.34 4.12
CA ILE A 33 -3.95 -7.52 3.79
C ILE A 33 -3.52 -6.11 3.40
N ALA A 34 -2.72 -5.45 4.25
CA ALA A 34 -2.26 -4.07 4.08
C ALA A 34 -1.53 -3.87 2.75
N VAL A 35 -0.49 -4.65 2.50
CA VAL A 35 0.35 -4.56 1.30
C VAL A 35 -0.46 -4.91 0.05
N THR A 36 -1.34 -5.91 0.11
CA THR A 36 -2.19 -6.27 -1.04
C THR A 36 -3.18 -5.14 -1.36
N ALA A 37 -3.86 -4.60 -0.35
CA ALA A 37 -4.82 -3.52 -0.53
C ALA A 37 -4.15 -2.25 -1.08
N SER A 38 -3.00 -1.88 -0.51
CA SER A 38 -2.20 -0.73 -0.93
C SER A 38 -1.73 -0.85 -2.38
N ASN A 39 -1.16 -2.01 -2.75
CA ASN A 39 -0.73 -2.28 -4.14
C ASN A 39 -1.90 -2.27 -5.14
N LEU A 40 -3.09 -2.70 -4.72
CA LEU A 40 -4.28 -2.63 -5.58
C LEU A 40 -4.85 -1.22 -5.67
N PHE A 41 -4.67 -0.37 -4.67
CA PHE A 41 -5.21 0.99 -4.64
C PHE A 41 -4.34 1.99 -5.44
N PHE A 42 -3.04 1.77 -5.53
CA PHE A 42 -2.14 2.72 -6.21
C PHE A 42 -2.38 2.82 -7.71
N THR A 43 -2.78 4.02 -8.15
CA THR A 43 -3.12 4.35 -9.54
C THR A 43 -1.92 4.27 -10.47
N GLY A 44 -0.71 4.55 -9.99
CA GLY A 44 0.53 4.41 -10.77
C GLY A 44 0.80 2.98 -11.24
N PHE A 45 0.38 1.95 -10.49
CA PHE A 45 0.49 0.57 -10.93
C PHE A 45 -0.53 0.23 -12.01
N TRP A 46 -1.75 0.72 -11.87
CA TRP A 46 -2.79 0.57 -12.90
C TRP A 46 -2.39 1.20 -14.23
N GLN A 47 -1.70 2.35 -14.21
CA GLN A 47 -1.19 2.94 -15.45
C GLN A 47 -0.21 2.03 -16.20
N ARG A 48 0.64 1.27 -15.49
CA ARG A 48 1.55 0.29 -16.11
C ARG A 48 0.78 -0.88 -16.71
N VAL A 49 -0.29 -1.30 -16.04
CA VAL A 49 -1.20 -2.35 -16.54
C VAL A 49 -1.90 -1.87 -17.82
N TYR A 50 -2.46 -0.66 -17.82
CA TYR A 50 -3.16 -0.09 -18.97
C TYR A 50 -2.24 0.31 -20.13
N ALA A 51 -0.96 0.57 -19.86
CA ALA A 51 0.04 0.82 -20.90
C ALA A 51 0.62 -0.46 -21.51
N ALA A 52 0.21 -1.65 -21.05
CA ALA A 52 0.67 -2.92 -21.60
C ALA A 52 0.16 -3.13 -23.04
N TYR A 53 0.98 -3.76 -23.87
CA TYR A 53 0.63 -4.02 -25.27
C TYR A 53 -0.50 -5.03 -25.43
N ASP A 54 -0.47 -6.12 -24.65
CA ASP A 54 -1.47 -7.19 -24.65
C ASP A 54 -1.55 -7.90 -23.29
N ASP A 55 -2.71 -8.49 -23.00
CA ASP A 55 -2.98 -9.20 -21.73
C ASP A 55 -2.03 -10.37 -21.48
N HIS A 56 -1.58 -11.04 -22.54
CA HIS A 56 -0.70 -12.20 -22.41
C HIS A 56 0.73 -11.78 -22.06
N THR A 57 1.26 -10.70 -22.66
CA THR A 57 2.52 -10.08 -22.25
C THR A 57 2.45 -9.53 -20.84
N LEU A 58 1.35 -8.87 -20.47
CA LEU A 58 1.12 -8.39 -19.12
C LEU A 58 1.20 -9.54 -18.09
N ARG A 59 0.49 -10.64 -18.35
CA ARG A 59 0.47 -11.80 -17.44
C ARG A 59 1.85 -12.46 -17.33
N LYS A 60 2.58 -12.58 -18.44
CA LYS A 60 3.96 -13.08 -18.43
C LYS A 60 4.89 -12.17 -17.62
N ALA A 61 4.80 -10.85 -17.84
CA ALA A 61 5.57 -9.87 -17.09
C ALA A 61 5.28 -9.95 -15.59
N ALA A 62 4.01 -10.10 -15.20
CA ALA A 62 3.62 -10.28 -13.80
C ALA A 62 4.26 -11.54 -13.18
N PHE A 63 4.21 -12.69 -13.86
CA PHE A 63 4.85 -13.92 -13.36
C PHE A 63 6.37 -13.79 -13.26
N MET A 64 7.03 -13.16 -14.24
CA MET A 64 8.47 -12.89 -14.17
C MET A 64 8.81 -11.96 -13.01
N ALA A 65 8.02 -10.91 -12.80
CA ALA A 65 8.19 -10.00 -11.67
C ALA A 65 8.04 -10.72 -10.33
N CYS A 66 7.02 -11.57 -10.16
CA CYS A 66 6.88 -12.43 -8.97
C CYS A 66 8.12 -13.32 -8.76
N GLY A 67 8.63 -13.93 -9.83
CA GLY A 67 9.81 -14.80 -9.79
C GLY A 67 11.09 -14.08 -9.35
N ILE A 68 11.19 -12.77 -9.55
CA ILE A 68 12.34 -11.95 -9.12
C ILE A 68 12.12 -11.38 -7.72
N ILE A 69 10.93 -10.84 -7.45
CA ILE A 69 10.62 -10.14 -6.20
C ILE A 69 10.62 -11.12 -5.02
N ILE A 70 10.02 -12.30 -5.15
CA ILE A 70 9.93 -13.28 -4.06
C ILE A 70 11.33 -13.66 -3.50
N PRO A 71 12.29 -14.15 -4.31
CA PRO A 71 13.61 -14.52 -3.77
C PRO A 71 14.37 -13.30 -3.26
N PHE A 72 14.20 -12.14 -3.89
CA PHE A 72 14.84 -10.90 -3.43
C PHE A 72 14.33 -10.46 -2.04
N THR A 73 13.01 -10.46 -1.83
CA THR A 73 12.41 -10.14 -0.53
C THR A 73 12.79 -11.15 0.55
N VAL A 74 12.84 -12.45 0.21
CA VAL A 74 13.30 -13.49 1.14
C VAL A 74 14.76 -13.27 1.53
N ALA A 75 15.63 -12.93 0.56
CA ALA A 75 17.03 -12.63 0.84
C ALA A 75 17.19 -11.40 1.75
N LEU A 76 16.41 -10.33 1.53
CA LEU A 76 16.40 -9.16 2.40
C LEU A 76 15.90 -9.48 3.81
N ALA A 77 14.84 -10.29 3.95
CA ALA A 77 14.32 -10.72 5.24
C ALA A 77 15.35 -11.55 6.02
N LEU A 78 16.04 -12.49 5.35
CA LEU A 78 17.13 -13.26 5.94
C LEU A 78 18.29 -12.36 6.38
N ALA A 79 18.68 -11.40 5.54
CA ALA A 79 19.73 -10.44 5.87
C ALA A 79 19.36 -9.58 7.09
N GLY A 80 18.09 -9.15 7.21
CA GLY A 80 17.60 -8.43 8.39
C GLY A 80 17.67 -9.29 9.67
N MET A 81 17.27 -10.56 9.60
CA MET A 81 17.40 -11.48 10.76
C MET A 81 18.86 -11.69 11.16
N VAL A 82 19.76 -11.89 10.19
CA VAL A 82 21.19 -12.05 10.46
C VAL A 82 21.79 -10.78 11.07
N SER A 83 21.42 -9.61 10.56
CA SER A 83 21.86 -8.32 11.08
C SER A 83 21.39 -8.11 12.53
N TYR A 84 20.13 -8.44 12.86
CA TYR A 84 19.64 -8.39 14.24
C TYR A 84 20.44 -9.30 15.21
N LEU A 85 20.85 -10.48 14.74
CA LEU A 85 21.63 -11.43 15.55
C LEU A 85 23.09 -10.99 15.74
N ALA A 86 23.68 -10.33 14.74
CA ALA A 86 25.06 -9.85 14.79
C ALA A 86 25.17 -8.50 15.51
N TYR A 87 24.17 -7.64 15.36
CA TYR A 87 24.12 -6.26 15.86
C TYR A 87 22.79 -5.96 16.56
N PRO A 88 22.62 -6.38 17.83
CA PRO A 88 21.38 -6.20 18.58
C PRO A 88 20.98 -4.73 18.80
N ASP A 89 21.97 -3.83 18.84
CA ASP A 89 21.81 -2.39 19.08
C ASP A 89 21.83 -1.54 17.80
N GLY A 90 22.02 -2.15 16.62
CA GLY A 90 22.11 -1.45 15.34
C GLY A 90 20.76 -1.26 14.65
N ASP A 91 20.64 -0.25 13.78
CA ASP A 91 19.49 -0.11 12.89
C ASP A 91 19.40 -1.35 11.97
N LEU A 92 18.41 -2.19 12.27
CA LEU A 92 18.22 -3.63 11.97
C LEU A 92 18.77 -4.21 10.66
N PHE A 93 18.91 -3.45 9.58
CA PHE A 93 19.42 -3.94 8.29
C PHE A 93 20.72 -3.24 7.84
N PHE A 94 20.92 -1.98 8.23
CA PHE A 94 22.04 -1.16 7.77
C PHE A 94 23.32 -1.36 8.59
N ALA A 95 23.20 -1.93 9.79
CA ALA A 95 24.37 -2.26 10.62
C ALA A 95 25.34 -3.22 9.92
N ILE A 96 24.82 -4.17 9.12
CA ILE A 96 25.64 -5.07 8.29
C ILE A 96 26.52 -4.32 7.27
N LEU A 97 26.12 -3.11 6.85
CA LEU A 97 26.86 -2.33 5.85
C LEU A 97 28.20 -1.80 6.37
N ILE A 98 28.28 -1.56 7.68
CA ILE A 98 29.45 -0.97 8.34
C ILE A 98 30.70 -1.87 8.18
N ASP A 99 30.50 -3.19 8.08
CA ASP A 99 31.58 -4.16 7.93
C ASP A 99 31.96 -4.47 6.47
N MET A 100 31.17 -4.01 5.49
CA MET A 100 31.34 -4.41 4.08
C MET A 100 32.38 -3.56 3.32
N GLY A 101 32.95 -2.54 3.96
CA GLY A 101 33.97 -1.67 3.41
C GLY A 101 33.42 -0.56 2.50
N HIS A 102 34.16 0.56 2.40
CA HIS A 102 33.67 1.82 1.82
C HIS A 102 33.10 1.74 0.38
N GLY A 103 33.62 0.83 -0.47
CA GLY A 103 33.08 0.67 -1.82
C GLY A 103 31.67 0.10 -1.86
N TRP A 104 31.35 -0.83 -0.95
CA TRP A 104 30.03 -1.46 -0.86
C TRP A 104 29.01 -0.54 -0.18
N GLU A 105 29.45 0.23 0.82
CA GLU A 105 28.63 1.27 1.46
C GLU A 105 28.09 2.25 0.41
N VAL A 106 28.97 2.81 -0.43
CA VAL A 106 28.59 3.77 -1.48
C VAL A 106 27.62 3.14 -2.49
N LEU A 107 27.90 1.92 -2.94
CA LEU A 107 27.03 1.21 -3.88
C LEU A 107 25.62 1.03 -3.31
N ILE A 108 25.52 0.64 -2.03
CA ILE A 108 24.24 0.36 -1.40
C ILE A 108 23.45 1.64 -1.16
N VAL A 109 24.10 2.73 -0.75
CA VAL A 109 23.46 4.06 -0.66
C VAL A 109 22.91 4.49 -2.03
N ILE A 110 23.67 4.28 -3.12
CA ILE A 110 23.19 4.58 -4.48
C ILE A 110 21.96 3.75 -4.82
N VAL A 111 21.98 2.44 -4.54
CA VAL A 111 20.84 1.54 -4.80
C VAL A 111 19.61 1.98 -4.00
N ILE A 112 19.76 2.30 -2.72
CA ILE A 112 18.66 2.79 -1.88
C ILE A 112 18.10 4.10 -2.43
N ALA A 113 18.96 5.04 -2.82
CA ALA A 113 18.54 6.31 -3.41
C ALA A 113 17.77 6.11 -4.72
N MET A 114 18.22 5.18 -5.58
CA MET A 114 17.52 4.82 -6.81
C MET A 114 16.14 4.20 -6.53
N LEU A 115 16.04 3.29 -5.56
CA LEU A 115 14.77 2.67 -5.16
C LEU A 115 13.80 3.72 -4.59
N ALA A 116 14.26 4.57 -3.67
CA ALA A 116 13.47 5.64 -3.07
C ALA A 116 12.97 6.63 -4.13
N SER A 117 13.84 7.02 -5.08
CA SER A 117 13.46 7.89 -6.19
C SER A 117 12.41 7.24 -7.09
N GLY A 118 12.54 5.95 -7.41
CA GLY A 118 11.59 5.24 -8.28
C GLY A 118 10.20 5.06 -7.66
N VAL A 119 10.14 4.81 -6.35
CA VAL A 119 8.87 4.76 -5.60
C VAL A 119 8.22 6.14 -5.56
N SER A 120 9.01 7.17 -5.24
CA SER A 120 8.52 8.56 -5.19
C SER A 120 7.96 9.03 -6.52
N ASP A 121 8.65 8.74 -7.63
CA ASP A 121 8.18 9.04 -8.98
C ASP A 121 6.83 8.37 -9.28
N SER A 122 6.70 7.08 -8.95
CA SER A 122 5.46 6.32 -9.18
C SER A 122 4.26 6.90 -8.41
N ILE A 123 4.48 7.32 -7.15
CA ILE A 123 3.45 7.97 -6.33
C ILE A 123 3.07 9.33 -6.93
N GLN A 124 4.06 10.14 -7.32
CA GLN A 124 3.84 11.48 -7.88
C GLN A 124 3.08 11.45 -9.20
N ILE A 125 3.40 10.50 -10.09
CA ILE A 125 2.66 10.27 -11.33
C ILE A 125 1.22 9.85 -11.02
N GLY A 126 1.02 8.97 -10.03
CA GLY A 126 -0.32 8.55 -9.59
C GLY A 126 -1.17 9.72 -9.11
N ILE A 127 -0.61 10.59 -8.25
CA ILE A 127 -1.31 11.79 -7.75
C ILE A 127 -1.62 12.76 -8.90
N ALA A 128 -0.66 12.99 -9.80
CA ALA A 128 -0.87 13.88 -10.95
C ALA A 128 -2.01 13.39 -11.84
N ALA A 129 -2.09 12.07 -12.08
CA ALA A 129 -3.14 11.46 -12.88
C ALA A 129 -4.52 11.65 -12.23
N GLU A 130 -4.66 11.35 -10.95
CA GLU A 130 -5.91 11.53 -10.22
C GLU A 130 -6.37 13.00 -10.19
N LEU A 131 -5.44 13.93 -9.98
CA LEU A 131 -5.75 15.37 -10.04
C LEU A 131 -6.30 15.78 -11.40
N THR A 132 -5.70 15.30 -12.48
CA THR A 132 -6.14 15.64 -13.85
C THR A 132 -7.47 15.00 -14.22
N THR A 133 -7.74 13.79 -13.71
CA THR A 133 -8.99 13.07 -13.96
C THR A 133 -10.16 13.64 -13.14
N CYS A 134 -9.95 13.94 -11.85
CA CYS A 134 -11.00 14.51 -10.99
C CYS A 134 -11.27 15.99 -11.28
N PHE A 135 -10.26 16.74 -11.72
CA PHE A 135 -10.38 18.17 -12.03
C PHE A 135 -9.96 18.45 -13.47
N PRO A 136 -10.85 18.20 -14.46
CA PRO A 136 -10.51 18.32 -15.89
C PRO A 136 -10.18 19.76 -16.34
N GLN A 137 -10.47 20.76 -15.50
CA GLN A 137 -10.10 22.16 -15.75
C GLN A 137 -8.63 22.48 -15.38
N LEU A 138 -7.94 21.59 -14.66
CA LEU A 138 -6.54 21.78 -14.30
C LEU A 138 -5.65 21.41 -15.48
N SER A 139 -4.78 22.33 -15.89
CA SER A 139 -3.73 21.98 -16.85
C SER A 139 -2.67 21.09 -16.19
N LEU A 140 -1.97 20.29 -17.01
CA LEU A 140 -0.89 19.41 -16.56
C LEU A 140 0.20 20.14 -15.76
N LEU A 141 0.46 21.42 -16.08
CA LEU A 141 1.43 22.23 -15.38
C LEU A 141 0.97 22.50 -13.93
N HIS A 142 -0.31 22.83 -13.73
CA HIS A 142 -0.87 23.03 -12.39
C HIS A 142 -0.83 21.74 -11.56
N ALA A 143 -1.17 20.59 -12.15
CA ALA A 143 -1.07 19.30 -11.46
C ALA A 143 0.37 19.02 -10.99
N ARG A 144 1.38 19.28 -11.83
CA ARG A 144 2.80 19.14 -11.45
C ARG A 144 3.22 20.07 -10.33
N ILE A 145 2.77 21.32 -10.34
CA ILE A 145 3.04 22.27 -9.24
C ILE A 145 2.41 21.77 -7.94
N ILE A 146 1.16 21.30 -7.96
CA ILE A 146 0.48 20.76 -6.78
C ILE A 146 1.27 19.57 -6.21
N VAL A 147 1.68 18.63 -7.06
CA VAL A 147 2.48 17.47 -6.64
C VAL A 147 3.83 17.91 -6.05
N ALA A 148 4.51 18.88 -6.66
CA ALA A 148 5.75 19.43 -6.11
C ALA A 148 5.53 20.09 -4.73
N LEU A 149 4.43 20.80 -4.54
CA LEU A 149 4.06 21.40 -3.25
C LEU A 149 3.73 20.33 -2.20
N LEU A 150 3.10 19.21 -2.58
CA LEU A 150 2.82 18.09 -1.67
C LEU A 150 4.07 17.37 -1.18
N ASN A 151 5.18 17.43 -1.92
CA ASN A 151 6.46 16.87 -1.45
C ASN A 151 7.03 17.64 -0.26
N ALA A 152 6.80 18.95 -0.16
CA ALA A 152 7.35 19.77 0.92
C ALA A 152 6.91 19.31 2.33
N PRO A 153 5.61 19.13 2.64
CA PRO A 153 5.19 18.60 3.94
C PRO A 153 5.63 17.15 4.14
N ALA A 154 5.69 16.33 3.08
CA ALA A 154 6.19 14.96 3.19
C ALA A 154 7.66 14.91 3.66
N ILE A 155 8.51 15.81 3.14
CA ILE A 155 9.91 15.95 3.58
C ILE A 155 9.98 16.40 5.04
N VAL A 156 9.12 17.34 5.46
CA VAL A 156 9.06 17.80 6.86
C VAL A 156 8.67 16.66 7.81
N ILE A 157 7.69 15.84 7.45
CA ILE A 157 7.28 14.67 8.24
C ILE A 157 8.40 13.63 8.26
N GLY A 158 9.07 13.39 7.14
CA GLY A 158 10.21 12.47 7.05
C GLY A 158 11.37 12.86 7.98
N TYR A 159 11.55 14.15 8.26
CA TYR A 159 12.57 14.61 9.21
C TYR A 159 12.23 14.31 10.68
N GLN A 160 10.96 14.11 11.02
CA GLN A 160 10.50 13.94 12.40
C GLN A 160 10.78 12.55 13.00
N GLN A 161 11.46 11.66 12.26
CA GLN A 161 11.88 10.32 12.72
C GLN A 161 10.71 9.48 13.28
N TYR A 162 9.52 9.64 12.71
CA TYR A 162 8.40 8.75 13.01
C TYR A 162 8.73 7.32 12.60
N ASP A 163 8.14 6.37 13.30
CA ASP A 163 8.23 4.96 12.92
C ASP A 163 7.65 4.77 11.51
N ILE A 164 8.53 4.38 10.60
CA ILE A 164 8.25 4.18 9.18
C ILE A 164 7.17 3.11 9.00
N LEU A 165 7.18 2.06 9.82
CA LEU A 165 6.20 0.97 9.73
C LEU A 165 4.79 1.47 10.08
N ASN A 166 4.67 2.31 11.11
CA ASN A 166 3.38 2.89 11.48
C ASN A 166 2.88 3.87 10.42
N LEU A 167 3.75 4.71 9.85
CA LEU A 167 3.36 5.60 8.74
C LEU A 167 2.82 4.82 7.53
N PHE A 168 3.47 3.70 7.17
CA PHE A 168 2.96 2.82 6.10
C PHE A 168 1.63 2.18 6.47
N LEU A 169 1.48 1.65 7.68
CA LEU A 169 0.23 1.01 8.12
C LEU A 169 -0.96 1.97 8.15
N ILE A 170 -0.75 3.24 8.52
CA ILE A 170 -1.79 4.27 8.49
C ILE A 170 -2.32 4.44 7.06
N ALA A 171 -1.43 4.58 6.08
CA ALA A 171 -1.81 4.70 4.68
C ALA A 171 -2.50 3.43 4.17
N ASP A 172 -1.93 2.27 4.47
CA ASP A 172 -2.45 0.97 4.02
C ASP A 172 -3.81 0.65 4.63
N LEU A 173 -4.09 1.09 5.86
CA LEU A 173 -5.40 0.94 6.49
C LEU A 173 -6.48 1.71 5.73
N LEU A 174 -6.19 2.97 5.34
CA LEU A 174 -7.10 3.77 4.53
C LEU A 174 -7.33 3.12 3.15
N CYS A 175 -6.26 2.63 2.51
CA CYS A 175 -6.37 1.88 1.26
C CYS A 175 -7.24 0.62 1.42
N THR A 176 -7.10 -0.11 2.52
CA THR A 176 -7.90 -1.31 2.82
C THR A 176 -9.40 -0.97 2.90
N GLY A 177 -9.75 0.18 3.47
CA GLY A 177 -11.15 0.62 3.55
C GLY A 177 -11.77 1.02 2.21
N ALA A 178 -10.95 1.41 1.23
CA ALA A 178 -11.40 1.94 -0.05
C ALA A 178 -11.25 0.95 -1.22
N VAL A 179 -10.32 -0.01 -1.14
CA VAL A 179 -9.99 -0.93 -2.25
C VAL A 179 -11.17 -1.82 -2.63
N GLY A 180 -11.94 -2.30 -1.66
CA GLY A 180 -13.11 -3.16 -1.89
C GLY A 180 -14.18 -2.46 -2.74
N PRO A 181 -14.72 -1.31 -2.28
CA PRO A 181 -15.64 -0.50 -3.06
C PRO A 181 -15.10 -0.11 -4.44
N MET A 182 -13.80 0.21 -4.54
CA MET A 182 -13.13 0.55 -5.80
C MET A 182 -13.19 -0.61 -6.80
N LEU A 183 -12.79 -1.82 -6.39
CA LEU A 183 -12.81 -3.00 -7.26
C LEU A 183 -14.23 -3.44 -7.63
N LEU A 184 -15.18 -3.29 -6.71
CA LEU A 184 -16.59 -3.54 -6.98
C LEU A 184 -17.17 -2.56 -8.01
N GLY A 185 -16.53 -1.40 -8.26
CA GLY A 185 -16.93 -0.48 -9.33
C GLY A 185 -16.92 -1.11 -10.73
N VAL A 186 -16.14 -2.17 -10.96
CA VAL A 186 -16.14 -2.92 -12.23
C VAL A 186 -17.40 -3.80 -12.37
N TRP A 187 -18.11 -4.09 -11.28
CA TRP A 187 -19.29 -4.92 -11.31
C TRP A 187 -20.49 -4.17 -11.93
N LYS A 188 -21.12 -4.74 -12.95
CA LYS A 188 -22.25 -4.13 -13.70
C LYS A 188 -23.46 -3.69 -12.87
N ARG A 189 -23.55 -4.15 -11.62
CA ARG A 189 -24.64 -3.83 -10.69
C ARG A 189 -24.21 -2.87 -9.58
N ALA A 190 -22.92 -2.53 -9.51
CA ALA A 190 -22.45 -1.51 -8.60
C ALA A 190 -23.02 -0.15 -9.01
N THR A 191 -23.54 0.56 -8.02
CA THR A 191 -24.07 1.91 -8.17
C THR A 191 -23.07 2.90 -7.59
N ARG A 192 -23.03 4.12 -8.15
CA ARG A 192 -22.21 5.21 -7.60
C ARG A 192 -22.50 5.47 -6.12
N THR A 193 -23.77 5.37 -5.73
CA THR A 193 -24.21 5.50 -4.34
C THR A 193 -23.69 4.36 -3.45
N GLY A 194 -23.65 3.13 -3.95
CA GLY A 194 -23.12 1.98 -3.21
C GLY A 194 -21.60 2.01 -3.06
N ALA A 195 -20.87 2.45 -4.09
CA ALA A 195 -19.43 2.65 -3.99
C ALA A 195 -19.09 3.73 -2.95
N LEU A 196 -19.77 4.89 -3.00
CA LEU A 196 -19.57 5.95 -2.02
C LEU A 196 -19.95 5.52 -0.60
N ALA A 197 -21.08 4.83 -0.44
CA ALA A 197 -21.52 4.31 0.86
C ALA A 197 -20.55 3.27 1.43
N GLY A 198 -19.98 2.41 0.58
CA GLY A 198 -18.94 1.47 0.98
C GLY A 198 -17.66 2.16 1.44
N SER A 199 -17.15 3.12 0.68
CA SER A 199 -15.95 3.88 1.09
C SER A 199 -16.17 4.65 2.38
N ALA A 200 -17.34 5.27 2.56
CA ALA A 200 -17.72 5.90 3.82
C ALA A 200 -17.83 4.87 4.96
N ALA A 201 -18.39 3.69 4.70
CA ALA A 201 -18.44 2.59 5.67
C ALA A 201 -17.04 2.09 6.04
N GLY A 202 -16.04 2.15 5.16
CA GLY A 202 -14.64 1.89 5.48
C GLY A 202 -14.10 2.82 6.54
N LEU A 203 -14.27 4.13 6.36
CA LEU A 203 -13.85 5.13 7.35
C LEU A 203 -14.60 4.96 8.69
N ILE A 204 -15.90 4.70 8.64
CA ILE A 204 -16.72 4.44 9.83
C ILE A 204 -16.27 3.16 10.54
N THR A 205 -15.90 2.12 9.79
CA THR A 205 -15.42 0.85 10.33
C THR A 205 -14.13 1.05 11.12
N ILE A 206 -13.16 1.77 10.55
CA ILE A 206 -11.90 2.13 11.23
C ILE A 206 -12.20 2.86 12.54
N PHE A 207 -13.10 3.84 12.49
CA PHE A 207 -13.51 4.61 13.67
C PHE A 207 -14.16 3.73 14.74
N ILE A 208 -15.11 2.88 14.38
CA ILE A 208 -15.82 1.99 15.31
C ILE A 208 -14.85 0.98 15.94
N CYS A 209 -13.95 0.38 15.16
CA CYS A 209 -12.90 -0.49 15.68
C CYS A 209 -12.05 0.23 16.72
N GLY A 210 -11.70 1.50 16.49
CA GLY A 210 -10.98 2.33 17.45
C GLY A 210 -11.73 2.64 18.74
N VAL A 211 -13.04 2.90 18.64
CA VAL A 211 -13.89 3.12 19.82
C VAL A 211 -13.99 1.84 20.66
N ILE A 212 -14.10 0.68 20.02
CA ILE A 212 -14.18 -0.62 20.70
C ILE A 212 -12.83 -0.95 21.37
N ALA A 213 -11.71 -0.75 20.66
CA ALA A 213 -10.38 -1.04 21.18
C ALA A 213 -10.00 -0.17 22.38
N GLN A 214 -10.27 1.15 22.32
CA GLN A 214 -9.89 2.09 23.38
C GLN A 214 -10.99 2.37 24.42
N GLY A 215 -12.21 1.88 24.20
CA GLY A 215 -13.36 2.09 25.08
C GLY A 215 -13.82 3.55 25.22
N LYS A 216 -13.34 4.46 24.35
CA LYS A 216 -13.62 5.91 24.38
C LYS A 216 -13.92 6.41 22.98
N PHE A 217 -14.85 7.35 22.87
CA PHE A 217 -15.19 7.98 21.58
C PHE A 217 -13.97 8.65 20.92
N VAL A 218 -13.13 9.34 21.71
CA VAL A 218 -11.89 9.96 21.24
C VAL A 218 -10.91 8.93 20.68
N GLY A 219 -10.99 7.68 21.15
CA GLY A 219 -10.15 6.60 20.65
C GLY A 219 -10.44 6.21 19.21
N GLY A 220 -11.65 6.43 18.71
CA GLY A 220 -11.97 6.22 17.29
C GLY A 220 -11.16 7.12 16.35
N PHE A 221 -10.91 8.38 16.73
CA PHE A 221 -10.05 9.28 15.95
C PHE A 221 -8.58 8.92 16.09
N ASN A 222 -8.15 8.54 17.31
CA ASN A 222 -6.78 8.12 17.56
C ASN A 222 -6.41 6.86 16.76
N TRP A 223 -7.39 5.99 16.49
CA TRP A 223 -7.19 4.75 15.76
C TRP A 223 -6.85 4.92 14.29
N PHE A 224 -7.15 6.07 13.67
CA PHE A 224 -6.65 6.39 12.33
C PHE A 224 -5.13 6.47 12.28
N ILE A 225 -4.48 6.76 13.41
CA ILE A 225 -3.01 6.80 13.56
C ILE A 225 -2.48 5.42 14.00
N LEU A 226 -3.37 4.44 14.24
CA LEU A 226 -3.00 3.07 14.61
C LEU A 226 -2.01 3.02 15.80
N PRO A 227 -2.43 3.49 17.00
CA PRO A 227 -1.52 3.73 18.12
C PRO A 227 -0.91 2.46 18.70
N GLU A 228 -1.51 1.30 18.44
CA GLU A 228 -0.98 -0.01 18.83
C GLU A 228 0.01 -0.60 17.81
N GLY A 229 0.13 0.02 16.63
CA GLY A 229 1.07 -0.38 15.59
C GLY A 229 0.83 -1.78 15.01
N LEU A 230 1.89 -2.38 14.49
CA LEU A 230 1.84 -3.64 13.73
C LEU A 230 1.58 -4.89 14.59
N TYR A 231 2.14 -4.91 15.80
CA TYR A 231 2.24 -6.11 16.64
C TYR A 231 1.08 -6.23 17.63
N SER A 232 -0.15 -5.94 17.17
CA SER A 232 -1.36 -6.02 18.00
C SER A 232 -2.48 -6.79 17.31
N GLN A 233 -3.14 -7.64 18.10
CA GLN A 233 -4.36 -8.34 17.73
C GLN A 233 -5.47 -7.37 17.28
N ASN A 234 -5.61 -6.22 17.94
CA ASN A 234 -6.64 -5.23 17.60
C ASN A 234 -6.40 -4.62 16.21
N SER A 235 -5.13 -4.40 15.85
CA SER A 235 -4.73 -3.94 14.53
C SER A 235 -5.11 -4.97 13.47
N MET A 236 -4.77 -6.25 13.68
CA MET A 236 -5.16 -7.34 12.77
C MET A 236 -6.68 -7.39 12.57
N ILE A 237 -7.46 -7.37 13.66
CA ILE A 237 -8.93 -7.38 13.58
C ILE A 237 -9.41 -6.17 12.77
N THR A 238 -8.83 -4.99 12.99
CA THR A 238 -9.21 -3.77 12.25
C THR A 238 -8.99 -3.94 10.75
N PHE A 239 -7.83 -4.46 10.31
CA PHE A 239 -7.56 -4.70 8.89
C PHE A 239 -8.53 -5.73 8.29
N ILE A 240 -8.81 -6.84 8.98
CA ILE A 240 -9.74 -7.87 8.51
C ILE A 240 -11.16 -7.29 8.35
N VAL A 241 -11.65 -6.60 9.37
CA VAL A 241 -13.01 -6.04 9.38
C VAL A 241 -13.13 -4.93 8.33
N THR A 242 -12.10 -4.09 8.21
CA THR A 242 -12.04 -3.00 7.21
C THR A 242 -11.92 -3.54 5.78
N LEU A 243 -11.38 -4.74 5.57
CA LEU A 243 -11.37 -5.39 4.26
C LEU A 243 -12.76 -5.91 3.87
N VAL A 244 -13.55 -6.39 4.84
CA VAL A 244 -14.81 -7.12 4.57
C VAL A 244 -16.03 -6.21 4.59
N ILE A 245 -16.16 -5.33 5.59
CA ILE A 245 -17.37 -4.50 5.76
C ILE A 245 -17.63 -3.57 4.57
N PRO A 246 -16.65 -2.81 4.05
CA PRO A 246 -16.89 -1.87 2.95
C PRO A 246 -17.41 -2.53 1.67
N PRO A 247 -16.82 -3.65 1.16
CA PRO A 247 -17.42 -4.36 0.03
C PRO A 247 -18.84 -4.87 0.30
N VAL A 248 -19.10 -5.40 1.50
CA VAL A 248 -20.44 -5.90 1.87
C VAL A 248 -21.46 -4.76 1.85
N VAL A 249 -21.12 -3.60 2.42
CA VAL A 249 -21.99 -2.42 2.38
C VAL A 249 -22.20 -1.93 0.95
N THR A 250 -21.15 -1.90 0.12
CA THR A 250 -21.28 -1.57 -1.31
C THR A 250 -22.27 -2.48 -2.01
N VAL A 251 -22.15 -3.81 -1.84
CA VAL A 251 -23.06 -4.77 -2.46
C VAL A 251 -24.49 -4.57 -1.97
N ILE A 252 -24.71 -4.44 -0.65
CA ILE A 252 -26.06 -4.26 -0.08
C ILE A 252 -26.72 -3.00 -0.63
N VAL A 253 -26.03 -1.86 -0.57
CA VAL A 253 -26.56 -0.57 -1.03
C VAL A 253 -26.79 -0.57 -2.54
N SER A 254 -25.90 -1.19 -3.31
CA SER A 254 -26.07 -1.32 -4.76
C SER A 254 -27.20 -2.27 -5.15
N LEU A 255 -27.51 -3.28 -4.35
CA LEU A 255 -28.68 -4.14 -4.58
C LEU A 255 -30.00 -3.45 -4.20
N MET A 256 -29.98 -2.58 -3.18
CA MET A 256 -31.15 -1.82 -2.72
C MET A 256 -31.46 -0.60 -3.58
N THR A 257 -30.46 -0.01 -4.22
CA THR A 257 -30.66 1.16 -5.10
C THR A 257 -31.14 0.69 -6.47
N PRO A 258 -32.32 1.13 -6.96
CA PRO A 258 -32.78 0.77 -8.30
C PRO A 258 -31.80 1.30 -9.37
N LYS A 259 -31.59 0.51 -10.43
CA LYS A 259 -30.70 0.84 -11.54
C LYS A 259 -31.14 2.15 -12.18
N ARG A 260 -30.47 3.25 -11.85
CA ARG A 260 -30.62 4.50 -12.59
C ARG A 260 -29.86 4.32 -13.89
N ILE A 261 -30.57 4.10 -14.98
CA ILE A 261 -30.02 4.23 -16.32
C ILE A 261 -29.87 5.74 -16.52
N ASP A 262 -28.73 6.31 -16.12
CA ASP A 262 -28.41 7.68 -16.51
C ASP A 262 -27.93 7.62 -17.97
N GLU A 263 -28.85 7.82 -18.92
CA GLU A 263 -28.58 7.91 -20.36
C GLU A 263 -27.51 8.96 -20.70
N THR A 264 -27.25 9.91 -19.79
CA THR A 264 -26.21 10.93 -19.91
C THR A 264 -24.79 10.43 -19.63
N GLU A 265 -24.57 9.39 -18.80
CA GLU A 265 -23.23 8.85 -18.53
C GLU A 265 -22.74 7.93 -19.66
N ASP A 266 -23.63 7.11 -20.24
CA ASP A 266 -23.28 6.26 -21.39
C ASP A 266 -22.90 7.12 -22.60
N SER A 267 -23.59 8.26 -22.84
CA SER A 267 -23.21 9.21 -23.89
C SER A 267 -21.83 9.83 -23.64
N TYR A 268 -21.52 10.23 -22.39
CA TYR A 268 -20.25 10.88 -22.05
C TYR A 268 -19.04 9.93 -22.12
N LEU A 269 -19.23 8.67 -21.74
CA LEU A 269 -18.21 7.62 -21.81
C LEU A 269 -18.01 7.10 -23.24
N LEU A 270 -19.06 7.03 -24.07
CA LEU A 270 -18.96 6.65 -25.47
C LEU A 270 -18.35 7.77 -26.34
N GLU A 271 -18.66 9.03 -26.05
CA GLU A 271 -18.15 10.18 -26.81
C GLU A 271 -16.67 10.46 -26.55
N ASN A 272 -16.15 10.06 -25.37
CA ASN A 272 -14.76 10.29 -24.97
C ASN A 272 -13.93 8.99 -24.85
N SER A 273 -14.46 7.86 -25.29
CA SER A 273 -13.73 6.60 -25.33
C SER A 273 -12.65 6.65 -26.44
N PRO A 274 -11.37 6.34 -26.15
CA PRO A 274 -10.31 6.27 -27.16
C PRO A 274 -10.43 5.04 -28.08
N ILE A 275 -11.51 4.26 -27.98
CA ILE A 275 -11.76 3.14 -28.90
C ILE A 275 -12.02 3.74 -30.27
N HIS A 276 -11.04 3.59 -31.15
CA HIS A 276 -11.20 3.79 -32.58
C HIS A 276 -12.54 3.21 -33.02
N SER A 277 -13.43 4.08 -33.49
CA SER A 277 -14.53 3.70 -34.36
C SER A 277 -13.89 2.99 -35.56
N SER A 278 -13.82 1.66 -35.47
CA SER A 278 -13.64 0.79 -36.61
C SER A 278 -14.82 1.10 -37.52
N LYS A 279 -14.57 1.88 -38.56
CA LYS A 279 -15.48 1.95 -39.70
C LYS A 279 -15.56 0.58 -40.33
N ASP A 280 -16.79 0.26 -40.71
CA ASP A 280 -17.28 -0.84 -41.56
C ASP A 280 -17.61 -2.18 -40.86
#